data_AF-A0A1Q8VYP7-F1
#
_entry.id   AF-A0A1Q8VYP7-F1
#
_cell.length_a   1.000
_cell.length_b   1.000
_cell.length_c   1.000
_cell.angle_alpha   90.00
_cell.angle_beta   90.00
_cell.angle_gamma   90.00
#
_symmetry.space_group_name_H-M   'P 1'
#
loop_
_entity.id
_entity.type
_entity.pdbx_description
1 polymer ?
#
loop_
_entity_poly.entity_id
_entity_poly.type
_entity_poly.pdbx_seq_one_letter_code
_entity_poly.pdbx_strand_id
1 'polypeptide(L)'
;MSANQSASLLHRLRRLKAALLAVSFTLAGILLMTLNAWLTPLRLGDWQWLHALPLGELGGTLFGAGLLSTFFEYTFRRDQERAVLERFRQTIREEAPALRDAVIEAFRFDHQDVARIATPELLDDLARTSLGLRFGDPAFGREVYADIRHQAMAAEERWYDARVDATLGIPRGRSVAPTPFFDLRVRWEYTVTPRHRFRKFAVVSDRQRYDQLVAERGETSVWYRRPVPGLAVSDPEVFALEQFTVNGTPVPFTRQVDEVSQVYTVDLGEQVIQQEQAVVISFSFRTRTLRSGHVVHLDIDRPTRGLDVELRYDPEQVGQMRILDFASIGEGGRLTQVPDAPTLRYRYDGWLFPRAGMVFVWTLPDEQDDWAEVAPDTNARPPRSAGSSENAVKAVPATEDDARQARAA
;
A
#
# COMPACT_ATOMS: atom_id res chain seq x y z
N MET A 1 -6.34 32.08 19.23
CA MET A 1 -6.19 33.08 18.13
C MET A 1 -6.68 34.51 18.47
N SER A 2 -7.21 34.81 19.68
CA SER A 2 -7.76 36.14 20.03
C SER A 2 -6.73 37.18 20.53
N ALA A 3 -5.67 36.76 21.23
CA ALA A 3 -4.71 37.67 21.88
C ALA A 3 -3.83 38.49 20.91
N ASN A 4 -3.55 37.97 19.71
CA ASN A 4 -2.76 38.71 18.71
C ASN A 4 -3.56 39.82 18.01
N GLN A 5 -4.89 39.68 17.92
CA GLN A 5 -5.74 40.68 17.29
C GLN A 5 -5.89 41.92 18.18
N SER A 6 -6.10 41.73 19.48
CA SER A 6 -6.22 42.83 20.45
C SER A 6 -4.92 43.64 20.59
N ALA A 7 -3.76 42.98 20.60
CA ALA A 7 -2.46 43.64 20.59
C ALA A 7 -2.24 44.50 19.31
N SER A 8 -2.64 43.98 18.15
CA SER A 8 -2.54 44.69 16.87
C SER A 8 -3.45 45.92 16.78
N LEU A 9 -4.65 45.86 17.38
CA LEU A 9 -5.61 46.96 17.41
C LEU A 9 -5.13 48.08 18.34
N LEU A 10 -4.66 47.75 19.54
CA LEU A 10 -4.09 48.73 20.47
C LEU A 10 -2.87 49.43 19.86
N HIS A 11 -2.04 48.70 19.12
CA HIS A 11 -0.89 49.28 18.41
C HIS A 11 -1.32 50.24 17.29
N ARG A 12 -2.30 49.85 16.44
CA ARG A 12 -2.86 50.74 15.41
C ARG A 12 -3.48 52.01 16.00
N LEU A 13 -4.17 51.88 17.14
CA LEU A 13 -4.87 52.99 17.79
C LEU A 13 -3.89 53.99 18.43
N ARG A 14 -2.81 53.49 19.07
CA ARG A 14 -1.72 54.34 19.57
C ARG A 14 -1.01 55.07 18.43
N ARG A 15 -0.82 54.41 17.29
CA ARG A 15 -0.20 54.98 16.10
C ARG A 15 -1.05 56.09 15.47
N LEU A 16 -2.36 55.87 15.34
CA LEU A 16 -3.29 56.89 14.85
C LEU A 16 -3.31 58.12 15.77
N LYS A 17 -3.26 57.91 17.09
CA LYS A 17 -3.14 59.02 18.06
C LYS A 17 -1.82 59.78 17.91
N ALA A 18 -0.70 59.09 17.73
CA ALA A 18 0.61 59.74 17.54
C ALA A 18 0.67 60.55 16.24
N ALA A 19 0.16 60.00 15.14
CA ALA A 19 0.08 60.70 13.86
C ALA A 19 -0.83 61.93 13.94
N LEU A 20 -1.99 61.81 14.60
CA LEU A 20 -2.91 62.93 14.80
C LEU A 20 -2.29 64.02 15.67
N LEU A 21 -1.53 63.65 16.70
CA LEU A 21 -0.78 64.59 17.53
C LEU A 21 0.29 65.33 16.73
N ALA A 22 1.08 64.63 15.92
CA ALA A 22 2.11 65.25 15.08
C ALA A 22 1.51 66.24 14.06
N VAL A 23 0.41 65.88 13.41
CA VAL A 23 -0.34 66.76 12.50
C VAL A 23 -0.93 67.95 13.27
N SER A 24 -1.48 67.73 14.46
CA SER A 24 -2.06 68.81 15.26
C SER A 24 -1.01 69.82 15.74
N PHE A 25 0.19 69.36 16.14
CA PHE A 25 1.27 70.22 16.58
C PHE A 25 1.90 71.00 15.43
N THR A 26 2.06 70.39 14.26
CA THR A 26 2.53 71.12 13.06
C THR A 26 1.53 72.20 12.65
N LEU A 27 0.24 71.90 12.61
CA LEU A 27 -0.81 72.86 12.26
C LEU A 27 -0.92 73.99 13.29
N ALA A 28 -0.90 73.66 14.59
CA ALA A 28 -0.92 74.65 15.67
C ALA A 28 0.30 75.57 15.62
N GLY A 29 1.48 75.02 15.32
CA GLY A 29 2.71 75.80 15.13
C GLY A 29 2.59 76.83 14.00
N ILE A 30 2.07 76.40 12.84
CA ILE A 30 1.84 77.28 11.67
C ILE A 30 0.82 78.37 12.01
N LEU A 31 -0.28 78.02 12.68
CA LEU A 31 -1.32 78.98 13.08
C LEU A 31 -0.78 80.03 14.07
N LEU A 32 0.05 79.63 15.03
CA LEU A 32 0.66 80.56 15.98
C LEU A 32 1.66 81.50 15.31
N MET A 33 2.48 80.97 14.39
CA MET A 33 3.40 81.80 13.60
C MET A 33 2.67 82.82 12.72
N THR A 34 1.60 82.40 12.04
CA THR A 34 0.80 83.28 11.19
C THR A 34 0.05 84.33 12.00
N LEU A 35 -0.50 83.95 13.16
CA LEU A 35 -1.12 84.88 14.10
C LEU A 35 -0.11 85.91 14.63
N ASN A 36 1.11 85.48 14.98
CA ASN A 36 2.18 86.37 15.41
C ASN A 36 2.55 87.38 14.31
N ALA A 37 2.73 86.91 13.07
CA ALA A 37 3.05 87.75 11.92
C ALA A 37 1.95 88.78 11.62
N TRP A 38 0.68 88.41 11.84
CA TRP A 38 -0.46 89.32 11.67
C TRP A 38 -0.60 90.35 12.80
N LEU A 39 -0.31 89.95 14.05
CA LEU A 39 -0.35 90.83 15.22
C LEU A 39 0.77 91.87 15.18
N THR A 40 1.98 91.49 14.76
CA THR A 40 3.21 92.33 14.78
C THR A 40 3.02 93.75 14.20
N PRO A 41 2.38 93.96 13.03
CA PRO A 41 2.19 95.30 12.47
C PRO A 41 1.06 96.14 13.11
N LEU A 42 0.21 95.58 13.99
CA LEU A 42 -0.94 96.27 14.56
C LEU A 42 -0.57 97.10 15.81
N ARG A 43 -0.98 98.37 15.84
CA ARG A 43 -0.90 99.21 17.06
C ARG A 43 -2.10 98.93 17.96
N LEU A 44 -1.91 98.03 18.92
CA LEU A 44 -2.99 97.45 19.74
C LEU A 44 -3.44 98.30 20.95
N GLY A 45 -2.95 99.54 21.13
CA GLY A 45 -3.40 100.43 22.21
C GLY A 45 -3.32 99.76 23.59
N ASP A 46 -4.44 99.70 24.31
CA ASP A 46 -4.56 99.07 25.64
C ASP A 46 -4.19 97.57 25.68
N TRP A 47 -4.10 96.91 24.52
CA TRP A 47 -3.82 95.47 24.38
C TRP A 47 -2.37 95.16 24.01
N GLN A 48 -1.44 96.10 24.23
CA GLN A 48 -0.03 95.97 23.87
C GLN A 48 0.68 94.80 24.58
N TRP A 49 0.13 94.31 25.70
CA TRP A 49 0.59 93.10 26.39
C TRP A 49 0.53 91.84 25.51
N LEU A 50 -0.31 91.79 24.47
CA LEU A 50 -0.37 90.67 23.52
C LEU A 50 0.95 90.51 22.73
N HIS A 51 1.70 91.60 22.52
CA HIS A 51 3.03 91.55 21.91
C HIS A 51 4.11 91.00 22.84
N ALA A 52 3.85 90.89 24.15
CA ALA A 52 4.77 90.29 25.11
C ALA A 52 4.68 88.75 25.13
N LEU A 53 3.68 88.15 24.47
CA LEU A 53 3.56 86.70 24.35
C LEU A 53 4.49 86.19 23.23
N PRO A 54 5.36 85.20 23.49
CA PRO A 54 6.33 84.68 22.52
C PRO A 54 5.65 83.71 21.52
N LEU A 55 4.59 84.17 20.83
CA LEU A 55 3.80 83.36 19.89
C LEU A 55 4.66 82.81 18.75
N GLY A 56 5.68 83.55 18.31
CA GLY A 56 6.64 83.09 17.31
C GLY A 56 7.51 81.91 17.76
N GLU A 57 8.03 81.96 19.00
CA GLU A 57 8.88 80.88 19.55
C GLU A 57 8.05 79.63 19.89
N LEU A 58 6.85 79.82 20.43
CA LEU A 58 5.89 78.74 20.68
C LEU A 58 5.42 78.10 19.35
N GLY A 59 5.18 78.91 18.32
CA GLY A 59 4.88 78.42 16.98
C GLY A 59 6.04 77.62 16.37
N GLY A 60 7.27 78.12 16.51
CA GLY A 60 8.52 77.46 16.10
C GLY A 60 8.74 76.11 16.73
N THR A 61 8.59 76.03 18.04
CA THR A 61 8.80 74.79 18.81
C THR A 61 7.73 73.74 18.49
N LEU A 62 6.45 74.11 18.38
CA LEU A 62 5.37 73.18 18.03
C LEU A 62 5.48 72.67 16.59
N PHE A 63 5.82 73.55 15.64
CA PHE A 63 6.09 73.17 14.26
C PHE A 63 7.29 72.21 14.17
N GLY A 64 8.40 72.55 14.84
CA GLY A 64 9.59 71.71 14.91
C GLY A 64 9.31 70.34 15.53
N ALA A 65 8.58 70.29 16.65
CA ALA A 65 8.21 69.05 17.32
C ALA A 65 7.35 68.13 16.45
N GLY A 66 6.37 68.67 15.73
CA GLY A 66 5.51 67.89 14.85
C GLY A 66 6.25 67.33 13.62
N LEU A 67 7.18 68.10 13.03
CA LEU A 67 7.99 67.65 11.90
C LEU A 67 9.04 66.60 12.31
N LEU A 68 9.74 66.82 13.43
CA LEU A 68 10.70 65.85 13.95
C LEU A 68 10.01 64.51 14.23
N SER A 69 8.85 64.54 14.88
CA SER A 69 8.09 63.31 15.21
C SER A 69 7.71 62.52 13.95
N THR A 70 7.31 63.20 12.88
CA THR A 70 6.92 62.55 11.61
C THR A 70 8.14 61.94 10.92
N PHE A 71 9.28 62.63 10.94
CA PHE A 71 10.52 62.17 10.32
C PHE A 71 11.14 60.95 11.04
N PHE A 72 11.09 60.95 12.39
CA PHE A 72 11.54 59.82 13.20
C PHE A 72 10.69 58.56 12.99
N GLU A 73 9.36 58.69 12.85
CA GLU A 73 8.48 57.53 12.63
C GLU A 73 8.67 56.91 11.23
N TYR A 74 8.96 57.73 10.22
CA TYR A 74 9.17 57.26 8.85
C TYR A 74 10.50 56.50 8.65
N THR A 75 11.59 57.00 9.24
CA THR A 75 12.93 56.43 9.05
C THR A 75 13.14 55.13 9.83
N PHE A 76 12.73 55.05 11.09
CA PHE A 76 12.93 53.86 11.93
C PHE A 76 12.06 52.66 11.56
N ARG A 77 10.89 52.90 10.96
CA ARG A 77 9.94 51.82 10.62
C ARG A 77 10.48 50.88 9.54
N ARG A 78 11.19 51.42 8.55
CA ARG A 78 11.72 50.64 7.42
C ARG A 78 12.87 49.73 7.85
N ASP A 79 13.67 50.16 8.82
CA ASP A 79 14.80 49.38 9.33
C ASP A 79 14.35 48.30 10.32
N GLN A 80 13.30 48.57 11.11
CA GLN A 80 12.71 47.55 11.99
C GLN A 80 12.07 46.40 11.21
N GLU A 81 11.31 46.69 10.15
CA GLU A 81 10.66 45.63 9.34
C GLU A 81 11.71 44.74 8.63
N ARG A 82 12.82 45.32 8.16
CA ARG A 82 13.94 44.58 7.56
C ARG A 82 14.67 43.70 8.56
N ALA A 83 15.00 44.24 9.73
CA ALA A 83 15.68 43.49 10.79
C ALA A 83 14.83 42.32 11.31
N VAL A 84 13.51 42.48 11.39
CA VAL A 84 12.60 41.39 11.78
C VAL A 84 12.54 40.31 10.70
N LEU A 85 12.45 40.69 9.41
CA LEU A 85 12.45 39.74 8.30
C LEU A 85 13.78 38.97 8.19
N GLU A 86 14.89 39.66 8.38
CA GLU A 86 16.23 39.05 8.38
C GLU A 86 16.40 38.08 9.54
N ARG A 87 16.00 38.49 10.75
CA ARG A 87 15.97 37.59 11.92
C ARG A 87 15.08 36.37 11.69
N PHE A 88 13.90 36.56 11.10
CA PHE A 88 13.01 35.43 10.79
C PHE A 88 13.64 34.46 9.78
N ARG A 89 14.25 34.97 8.70
CA ARG A 89 14.99 34.12 7.74
C ARG A 89 16.19 33.42 8.38
N GLN A 90 16.87 34.10 9.28
CA GLN A 90 17.98 33.55 10.03
C GLN A 90 17.51 32.44 10.96
N THR A 91 16.45 32.65 11.75
CA THR A 91 15.83 31.62 12.59
C THR A 91 15.38 30.42 11.77
N ILE A 92 14.74 30.60 10.61
CA ILE A 92 14.39 29.46 9.75
C ILE A 92 15.64 28.71 9.29
N ARG A 93 16.73 29.39 8.92
CA ARG A 93 17.96 28.72 8.50
C ARG A 93 18.64 27.98 9.66
N GLU A 94 18.62 28.56 10.85
CA GLU A 94 19.21 27.97 12.07
C GLU A 94 18.39 26.77 12.57
N GLU A 95 17.06 26.85 12.52
CA GLU A 95 16.15 25.81 13.02
C GLU A 95 15.75 24.78 11.94
N ALA A 96 15.99 25.04 10.65
CA ALA A 96 15.64 24.11 9.57
C ALA A 96 16.25 22.70 9.75
N PRO A 97 17.51 22.52 10.18
CA PRO A 97 18.05 21.21 10.49
C PRO A 97 17.26 20.51 11.61
N ALA A 98 16.97 21.22 12.72
CA ALA A 98 16.20 20.66 13.82
C ALA A 98 14.78 20.27 13.42
N LEU A 99 14.11 21.10 12.61
CA LEU A 99 12.80 20.79 12.04
C LEU A 99 12.85 19.57 11.10
N ARG A 100 13.84 19.50 10.21
CA ARG A 100 14.04 18.35 9.32
C ARG A 100 14.26 17.08 10.13
N ASP A 101 15.13 17.14 11.13
CA ASP A 101 15.49 15.99 11.95
C ASP A 101 14.29 15.53 12.79
N ALA A 102 13.48 16.46 13.32
CA ALA A 102 12.23 16.15 13.99
C ALA A 102 11.21 15.47 13.05
N VAL A 103 11.10 15.92 11.79
CA VAL A 103 10.24 15.26 10.79
C VAL A 103 10.74 13.85 10.46
N ILE A 104 12.06 13.68 10.27
CA ILE A 104 12.66 12.36 10.03
C ILE A 104 12.38 11.42 11.22
N GLU A 105 12.54 11.91 12.44
CA GLU A 105 12.29 11.14 13.66
C GLU A 105 10.81 10.75 13.78
N ALA A 106 9.88 11.66 13.46
CA ALA A 106 8.45 11.37 13.42
C ALA A 106 8.12 10.26 12.41
N PHE A 107 8.69 10.31 11.19
CA PHE A 107 8.52 9.25 10.18
C PHE A 107 9.16 7.92 10.58
N ARG A 108 10.20 7.92 11.42
CA ARG A 108 10.91 6.71 11.84
C ARG A 108 10.24 6.01 13.03
N PHE A 109 9.69 6.75 13.99
CA PHE A 109 9.27 6.20 15.27
C PHE A 109 7.85 6.58 15.73
N ASP A 110 7.34 7.75 15.34
CA ASP A 110 6.06 8.26 15.87
C ASP A 110 4.92 8.17 14.85
N HIS A 111 4.41 6.94 14.69
CA HIS A 111 3.38 6.61 13.71
C HIS A 111 2.07 7.38 13.87
N GLN A 112 1.75 7.91 15.07
CA GLN A 112 0.46 8.57 15.32
C GLN A 112 0.39 9.98 14.73
N ASP A 113 1.47 10.76 14.83
CA ASP A 113 1.49 12.12 14.28
C ASP A 113 1.63 12.11 12.75
N VAL A 114 2.35 11.14 12.21
CA VAL A 114 2.46 10.91 10.76
C VAL A 114 1.11 10.47 10.18
N ALA A 115 0.39 9.56 10.83
CA ALA A 115 -0.91 9.08 10.34
C ALA A 115 -1.97 10.18 10.21
N ARG A 116 -1.84 11.28 10.95
CA ARG A 116 -2.79 12.42 10.89
C ARG A 116 -2.58 13.34 9.69
N ILE A 117 -1.38 13.36 9.11
CA ILE A 117 -0.99 14.30 8.04
C ILE A 117 -0.53 13.60 6.77
N ALA A 118 -0.25 12.29 6.83
CA ALA A 118 0.20 11.52 5.68
C ALA A 118 -0.97 11.12 4.79
N THR A 119 -0.95 11.59 3.55
CA THR A 119 -1.85 11.07 2.50
C THR A 119 -1.29 9.75 1.95
N PRO A 120 -2.14 8.86 1.39
CA PRO A 120 -1.67 7.65 0.71
C PRO A 120 -0.60 7.95 -0.34
N GLU A 121 -0.74 9.04 -1.10
CA GLU A 121 0.22 9.45 -2.13
C GLU A 121 1.59 9.79 -1.54
N LEU A 122 1.62 10.48 -0.39
CA LEU A 122 2.87 10.80 0.30
C LEU A 122 3.58 9.53 0.79
N LEU A 123 2.82 8.58 1.37
CA LEU A 123 3.39 7.31 1.82
C LEU A 123 3.95 6.49 0.67
N ASP A 124 3.23 6.45 -0.46
CA ASP A 124 3.67 5.78 -1.68
C ASP A 124 4.95 6.39 -2.24
N ASP A 125 5.03 7.73 -2.31
CA ASP A 125 6.20 8.44 -2.80
C ASP A 125 7.41 8.26 -1.88
N LEU A 126 7.20 8.26 -0.56
CA LEU A 126 8.24 7.97 0.43
C LEU A 126 8.75 6.53 0.31
N ALA A 127 7.85 5.56 0.17
CA ALA A 127 8.22 4.15 0.03
C ALA A 127 9.02 3.91 -1.25
N ARG A 128 8.56 4.47 -2.38
CA ARG A 128 9.26 4.41 -3.67
C ARG A 128 10.64 5.05 -3.60
N THR A 129 10.73 6.25 -3.00
CA THR A 129 12.00 6.96 -2.83
C THR A 129 12.96 6.16 -1.95
N SER A 130 12.48 5.65 -0.82
CA SER A 130 13.28 4.87 0.13
C SER A 130 13.80 3.57 -0.48
N LEU A 131 12.95 2.83 -1.21
CA LEU A 131 13.36 1.63 -1.93
C LEU A 131 14.37 1.94 -3.02
N GLY A 132 14.13 2.99 -3.81
CA GLY A 132 15.07 3.45 -4.84
C GLY A 132 16.46 3.79 -4.26
N LEU A 133 16.49 4.52 -3.14
CA LEU A 133 17.74 4.81 -2.41
C LEU A 133 18.40 3.53 -1.88
N ARG A 134 17.62 2.58 -1.35
CA ARG A 134 18.15 1.33 -0.77
C ARG A 134 18.76 0.40 -1.82
N PHE A 135 18.15 0.33 -3.01
CA PHE A 135 18.65 -0.45 -4.13
C PHE A 135 19.75 0.26 -4.91
N GLY A 136 19.87 1.58 -4.78
CA GLY A 136 20.76 2.39 -5.64
C GLY A 136 20.23 2.54 -7.08
N ASP A 137 19.01 2.07 -7.34
CA ASP A 137 18.32 2.16 -8.63
C ASP A 137 16.88 2.66 -8.39
N PRO A 138 16.61 3.95 -8.68
CA PRO A 138 15.28 4.51 -8.53
C PRO A 138 14.23 3.85 -9.40
N ALA A 139 14.57 3.35 -10.60
CA ALA A 139 13.60 2.73 -11.51
C ALA A 139 13.15 1.36 -10.98
N PHE A 140 14.12 0.53 -10.61
CA PHE A 140 13.85 -0.77 -9.98
C PHE A 140 13.02 -0.62 -8.69
N GLY A 141 13.34 0.36 -7.84
CA GLY A 141 12.55 0.66 -6.64
C GLY A 141 11.07 0.97 -6.92
N ARG A 142 10.76 1.62 -8.05
CA ARG A 142 9.34 1.85 -8.44
C ARG A 142 8.65 0.58 -8.86
N GLU A 143 9.31 -0.26 -9.64
CA GLU A 143 8.73 -1.51 -10.14
C GLU A 143 8.43 -2.47 -8.98
N VAL A 144 9.37 -2.65 -8.05
CA VAL A 144 9.17 -3.48 -6.85
C VAL A 144 8.04 -2.94 -5.99
N TYR A 145 8.01 -1.63 -5.73
CA TYR A 145 6.94 -1.04 -4.94
C TYR A 145 5.57 -1.15 -5.61
N ALA A 146 5.50 -0.94 -6.93
CA ALA A 146 4.27 -1.08 -7.69
C ALA A 146 3.72 -2.51 -7.62
N ASP A 147 4.59 -3.51 -7.71
CA ASP A 147 4.22 -4.92 -7.59
C ASP A 147 3.67 -5.25 -6.19
N ILE A 148 4.36 -4.82 -5.12
CA ILE A 148 3.90 -4.98 -3.73
C ILE A 148 2.58 -4.25 -3.51
N ARG A 149 2.46 -3.01 -3.99
CA ARG A 149 1.22 -2.23 -3.86
C ARG A 149 0.05 -2.96 -4.51
N HIS A 150 0.25 -3.50 -5.71
CA HIS A 150 -0.77 -4.25 -6.43
C HIS A 150 -1.16 -5.55 -5.72
N GLN A 151 -0.18 -6.31 -5.21
CA GLN A 151 -0.44 -7.61 -4.59
C GLN A 151 -0.94 -7.53 -3.14
N ALA A 152 -0.45 -6.57 -2.34
CA ALA A 152 -0.63 -6.56 -0.89
C ALA A 152 -1.49 -5.40 -0.38
N MET A 153 -1.43 -4.23 -1.02
CA MET A 153 -2.17 -3.03 -0.60
C MET A 153 -3.54 -2.94 -1.27
N ALA A 154 -3.65 -3.33 -2.54
CA ALA A 154 -4.94 -3.39 -3.24
C ALA A 154 -5.82 -4.57 -2.80
N ALA A 155 -5.26 -5.55 -2.10
CA ALA A 155 -6.02 -6.65 -1.53
C ALA A 155 -6.89 -6.14 -0.36
N GLU A 156 -8.21 -6.15 -0.55
CA GLU A 156 -9.19 -5.76 0.46
C GLU A 156 -9.23 -6.74 1.64
N GLU A 157 -8.92 -8.01 1.37
CA GLU A 157 -8.90 -9.10 2.35
C GLU A 157 -7.52 -9.75 2.44
N ARG A 158 -7.17 -10.20 3.65
CA ARG A 158 -5.96 -10.97 3.95
C ARG A 158 -6.35 -12.22 4.73
N TRP A 159 -5.71 -13.34 4.40
CA TRP A 159 -5.98 -14.62 5.04
C TRP A 159 -4.91 -14.95 6.07
N TYR A 160 -5.34 -15.54 7.18
CA TYR A 160 -4.49 -15.93 8.29
C TYR A 160 -4.75 -17.38 8.64
N ASP A 161 -3.70 -18.07 9.10
CA ASP A 161 -3.75 -19.44 9.59
C ASP A 161 -4.43 -20.38 8.56
N ALA A 162 -4.02 -20.22 7.30
CA ALA A 162 -4.63 -20.92 6.18
C ALA A 162 -4.21 -22.39 6.17
N ARG A 163 -5.20 -23.28 6.12
CA ARG A 163 -5.03 -24.72 6.03
C ARG A 163 -5.64 -25.24 4.75
N VAL A 164 -4.90 -26.09 4.04
CA VAL A 164 -5.36 -26.77 2.83
C VAL A 164 -5.19 -28.27 2.99
N ASP A 165 -6.30 -28.99 3.04
CA ASP A 165 -6.30 -30.45 3.02
C ASP A 165 -6.77 -30.92 1.63
N ALA A 166 -5.89 -31.59 0.89
CA ALA A 166 -6.12 -32.05 -0.47
C ALA A 166 -6.04 -33.58 -0.57
N THR A 167 -6.86 -34.18 -1.43
CA THR A 167 -6.81 -35.62 -1.74
C THR A 167 -6.93 -35.84 -3.24
N LEU A 168 -5.93 -36.49 -3.82
CA LEU A 168 -5.87 -36.86 -5.23
C LEU A 168 -6.07 -38.37 -5.41
N GLY A 169 -6.99 -38.77 -6.28
CA GLY A 169 -7.14 -40.18 -6.64
C GLY A 169 -8.23 -40.43 -7.68
N ILE A 170 -8.51 -41.70 -7.94
CA ILE A 170 -9.64 -42.08 -8.80
C ILE A 170 -10.92 -42.15 -7.96
N PRO A 171 -12.05 -41.61 -8.41
CA PRO A 171 -13.32 -41.75 -7.70
C PRO A 171 -13.72 -43.23 -7.57
N ARG A 172 -13.84 -43.72 -6.32
CA ARG A 172 -14.30 -45.08 -6.02
C ARG A 172 -15.72 -45.29 -6.58
N GLY A 173 -15.92 -46.33 -7.40
CA GLY A 173 -17.24 -46.78 -7.86
C GLY A 173 -17.59 -46.52 -9.33
N ARG A 174 -16.67 -46.06 -10.18
CA ARG A 174 -16.90 -45.92 -11.63
C ARG A 174 -15.98 -46.82 -12.47
N SER A 175 -16.53 -47.97 -12.90
CA SER A 175 -16.08 -48.91 -13.95
C SER A 175 -14.64 -49.46 -13.91
N VAL A 176 -14.47 -50.65 -14.49
CA VAL A 176 -13.19 -51.37 -14.67
C VAL A 176 -12.30 -50.74 -15.77
N ALA A 177 -12.80 -49.72 -16.48
CA ALA A 177 -12.06 -49.04 -17.54
C ALA A 177 -11.05 -48.02 -16.98
N PRO A 178 -9.89 -47.81 -17.63
CA PRO A 178 -8.94 -46.78 -17.24
C PRO A 178 -9.63 -45.41 -17.25
N THR A 179 -9.73 -44.76 -16.09
CA THR A 179 -10.28 -43.41 -16.01
C THR A 179 -9.18 -42.42 -16.41
N PRO A 180 -9.38 -41.57 -17.44
CA PRO A 180 -8.34 -40.64 -17.91
C PRO A 180 -8.14 -39.43 -16.98
N PHE A 181 -8.89 -39.36 -15.88
CA PHE A 181 -8.89 -38.25 -14.93
C PHE A 181 -8.71 -38.74 -13.50
N PHE A 182 -8.08 -37.90 -12.68
CA PHE A 182 -8.18 -37.95 -11.22
C PHE A 182 -9.23 -36.95 -10.73
N ASP A 183 -9.90 -37.29 -9.63
CA ASP A 183 -10.65 -36.36 -8.81
C ASP A 183 -9.68 -35.79 -7.75
N LEU A 184 -9.52 -34.48 -7.75
CA LEU A 184 -8.85 -33.73 -6.70
C LEU A 184 -9.92 -33.09 -5.81
N ARG A 185 -9.98 -33.49 -4.55
CA ARG A 185 -10.79 -32.82 -3.52
C ARG A 185 -9.89 -31.92 -2.70
N VAL A 186 -10.29 -30.67 -2.52
CA VAL A 186 -9.54 -29.68 -1.75
C VAL A 186 -10.46 -29.06 -0.73
N ARG A 187 -10.02 -28.99 0.52
CA ARG A 187 -10.65 -28.19 1.58
C ARG A 187 -9.70 -27.07 1.95
N TRP A 188 -10.20 -25.84 1.88
CA TRP A 188 -9.58 -24.65 2.43
C TRP A 188 -10.22 -24.31 3.77
N GLU A 189 -9.42 -23.80 4.69
CA GLU A 189 -9.85 -23.18 5.94
C GLU A 189 -8.91 -22.02 6.23
N TYR A 190 -9.44 -20.84 6.56
CA TYR A 190 -8.63 -19.67 6.88
C TYR A 190 -9.43 -18.66 7.70
N THR A 191 -8.71 -17.82 8.44
CA THR A 191 -9.27 -16.69 9.16
C THR A 191 -9.20 -15.44 8.29
N VAL A 192 -10.29 -14.69 8.20
CA VAL A 192 -10.38 -13.43 7.45
C VAL A 192 -11.34 -12.46 8.14
N THR A 193 -11.13 -11.17 8.00
CA THR A 193 -12.14 -10.14 8.27
C THR A 193 -12.83 -9.81 6.94
N PRO A 194 -14.08 -10.29 6.70
CA PRO A 194 -14.72 -10.16 5.41
C PRO A 194 -15.01 -8.70 5.05
N ARG A 195 -14.75 -8.33 3.80
CA ARG A 195 -15.06 -7.00 3.23
C ARG A 195 -16.18 -7.05 2.22
N HIS A 196 -16.47 -8.23 1.67
CA HIS A 196 -17.49 -8.43 0.65
C HIS A 196 -18.64 -9.27 1.18
N ARG A 197 -19.88 -8.85 0.90
CA ARG A 197 -21.08 -9.62 1.26
C ARG A 197 -21.12 -10.97 0.54
N PHE A 198 -20.65 -11.03 -0.70
CA PHE A 198 -20.62 -12.27 -1.45
C PHE A 198 -19.22 -12.85 -1.48
N ARG A 199 -19.14 -14.18 -1.59
CA ARG A 199 -17.92 -14.88 -1.99
C ARG A 199 -18.20 -15.69 -3.24
N LYS A 200 -17.40 -15.50 -4.28
CA LYS A 200 -17.60 -16.14 -5.57
C LYS A 200 -16.45 -17.07 -5.93
N PHE A 201 -16.77 -18.18 -6.57
CA PHE A 201 -15.83 -19.16 -7.09
C PHE A 201 -16.13 -19.35 -8.58
N ALA A 202 -15.28 -18.80 -9.44
CA ALA A 202 -15.45 -18.83 -10.88
C ALA A 202 -14.43 -19.76 -11.53
N VAL A 203 -14.89 -20.68 -12.36
CA VAL A 203 -14.03 -21.49 -13.23
C VAL A 203 -14.38 -21.14 -14.66
N VAL A 204 -13.38 -20.71 -15.43
CA VAL A 204 -13.55 -20.17 -16.77
C VAL A 204 -12.64 -20.86 -17.75
N SER A 205 -13.09 -21.06 -19.00
CA SER A 205 -12.28 -21.65 -20.06
C SER A 205 -11.84 -20.67 -21.14
N ASP A 206 -12.37 -19.45 -21.11
CA ASP A 206 -11.95 -18.36 -21.96
C ASP A 206 -10.89 -17.49 -21.26
N ARG A 207 -9.84 -17.13 -22.01
CA ARG A 207 -8.71 -16.38 -21.45
C ARG A 207 -9.05 -14.92 -21.20
N GLN A 208 -9.80 -14.29 -22.10
CA GLN A 208 -10.20 -12.89 -21.95
C GLN A 208 -11.10 -12.73 -20.71
N ARG A 209 -12.03 -13.66 -20.51
CA ARG A 209 -12.89 -13.72 -19.32
C ARG A 209 -12.10 -13.94 -18.03
N TYR A 210 -11.09 -14.81 -18.06
CA TYR A 210 -10.18 -15.01 -16.93
C TYR A 210 -9.46 -13.72 -16.55
N ASP A 211 -8.83 -13.06 -17.52
CA ASP A 211 -8.06 -11.85 -17.28
C ASP A 211 -8.97 -10.70 -16.76
N GLN A 212 -10.22 -10.60 -17.24
CA GLN A 212 -11.22 -9.68 -16.71
C GLN A 212 -11.53 -9.94 -15.23
N LEU A 213 -11.89 -11.19 -14.88
CA LEU A 213 -12.26 -11.52 -13.50
C LEU A 213 -11.06 -11.43 -12.54
N VAL A 214 -9.85 -11.69 -13.03
CA VAL A 214 -8.61 -11.52 -12.27
C VAL A 214 -8.34 -10.05 -11.94
N ALA A 215 -8.65 -9.14 -12.86
CA ALA A 215 -8.54 -7.70 -12.61
C ALA A 215 -9.60 -7.21 -11.60
N GLU A 216 -10.78 -7.80 -11.61
CA GLU A 216 -11.91 -7.49 -10.72
C GLU A 216 -11.93 -8.37 -9.44
N ARG A 217 -10.74 -8.81 -8.99
CA ARG A 217 -10.54 -9.89 -8.00
C ARG A 217 -11.30 -9.78 -6.69
N GLY A 218 -11.94 -8.65 -6.33
CA GLY A 218 -12.61 -8.33 -5.05
C GLY A 218 -13.22 -9.53 -4.32
N GLU A 219 -14.43 -9.95 -4.67
CA GLU A 219 -15.11 -11.08 -4.00
C GLU A 219 -14.87 -12.46 -4.63
N THR A 220 -14.14 -12.53 -5.74
CA THR A 220 -14.10 -13.73 -6.61
C THR A 220 -12.75 -14.43 -6.58
N SER A 221 -12.72 -15.74 -6.26
CA SER A 221 -11.62 -16.64 -6.65
C SER A 221 -11.87 -17.12 -8.07
N VAL A 222 -10.86 -17.03 -8.92
CA VAL A 222 -10.98 -17.35 -10.34
C VAL A 222 -9.94 -18.38 -10.71
N TRP A 223 -10.37 -19.47 -11.36
CA TRP A 223 -9.49 -20.47 -11.94
C TRP A 223 -9.68 -20.54 -13.45
N TYR A 224 -8.58 -20.48 -14.18
CA TYR A 224 -8.58 -20.78 -15.60
C TYR A 224 -8.50 -22.29 -15.80
N ARG A 225 -9.38 -22.83 -16.65
CA ARG A 225 -9.36 -24.22 -17.05
C ARG A 225 -9.25 -24.31 -18.55
N ARG A 226 -8.12 -24.85 -19.05
CA ARG A 226 -7.97 -25.13 -20.47
C ARG A 226 -9.10 -26.08 -20.93
N PRO A 227 -9.81 -25.76 -22.03
CA PRO A 227 -10.81 -26.66 -22.60
C PRO A 227 -10.24 -28.04 -22.87
N VAL A 228 -10.96 -29.08 -22.44
CA VAL A 228 -10.64 -30.49 -22.76
C VAL A 228 -11.76 -31.01 -23.65
N PRO A 229 -11.46 -31.63 -24.81
CA PRO A 229 -12.49 -32.20 -25.68
C PRO A 229 -13.41 -33.15 -24.91
N GLY A 230 -14.73 -32.97 -25.05
CA GLY A 230 -15.73 -33.79 -24.38
C GLY A 230 -15.99 -33.44 -22.90
N LEU A 231 -15.34 -32.43 -22.35
CA LEU A 231 -15.54 -31.96 -20.98
C LEU A 231 -15.68 -30.43 -20.95
N ALA A 232 -16.92 -29.96 -21.12
CA ALA A 232 -17.23 -28.54 -21.09
C ALA A 232 -17.02 -27.93 -19.70
N VAL A 233 -16.56 -26.68 -19.62
CA VAL A 233 -16.33 -25.99 -18.34
C VAL A 233 -17.63 -25.79 -17.55
N SER A 234 -18.79 -25.85 -18.20
CA SER A 234 -20.10 -25.80 -17.55
C SER A 234 -20.50 -27.12 -16.87
N ASP A 235 -19.73 -28.19 -17.03
CA ASP A 235 -20.00 -29.50 -16.42
C ASP A 235 -19.61 -29.48 -14.92
N PRO A 236 -20.50 -29.89 -13.98
CA PRO A 236 -20.17 -30.02 -12.56
C PRO A 236 -19.09 -31.08 -12.27
N GLU A 237 -18.76 -31.96 -13.22
CA GLU A 237 -17.62 -32.88 -13.11
C GLU A 237 -16.28 -32.15 -13.31
N VAL A 238 -16.25 -30.96 -13.94
CA VAL A 238 -15.04 -30.14 -14.03
C VAL A 238 -14.69 -29.51 -12.70
N PHE A 239 -15.68 -28.89 -12.05
CA PHE A 239 -15.54 -28.25 -10.76
C PHE A 239 -16.89 -28.28 -10.05
N ALA A 240 -16.88 -28.61 -8.76
CA ALA A 240 -18.04 -28.52 -7.90
C ALA A 240 -17.62 -28.00 -6.54
N LEU A 241 -18.18 -26.86 -6.12
CA LEU A 241 -18.19 -26.47 -4.72
C LEU A 241 -19.10 -27.45 -3.97
N GLU A 242 -18.56 -28.12 -2.95
CA GLU A 242 -19.25 -29.16 -2.20
C GLU A 242 -19.79 -28.63 -0.86
N GLN A 243 -18.99 -27.82 -0.16
CA GLN A 243 -19.36 -27.24 1.14
C GLN A 243 -18.78 -25.84 1.29
N PHE A 244 -19.49 -24.99 2.04
CA PHE A 244 -19.01 -23.69 2.50
C PHE A 244 -19.53 -23.44 3.91
N THR A 245 -18.68 -22.97 4.80
CA THR A 245 -19.02 -22.67 6.19
C THR A 245 -18.40 -21.36 6.66
N VAL A 246 -19.10 -20.68 7.56
CA VAL A 246 -18.60 -19.52 8.32
C VAL A 246 -18.64 -19.90 9.80
N ASN A 247 -17.49 -19.87 10.47
CA ASN A 247 -17.32 -20.33 11.85
C ASN A 247 -17.91 -21.74 12.07
N GLY A 248 -17.71 -22.63 11.10
CA GLY A 248 -18.25 -24.00 11.11
C GLY A 248 -19.75 -24.12 10.80
N THR A 249 -20.48 -23.02 10.65
CA THR A 249 -21.90 -23.03 10.28
C THR A 249 -22.04 -23.11 8.76
N PRO A 250 -22.74 -24.12 8.20
CA PRO A 250 -22.95 -24.23 6.75
C PRO A 250 -23.72 -23.05 6.17
N VAL A 251 -23.23 -22.52 5.04
CA VAL A 251 -23.88 -21.45 4.29
C VAL A 251 -24.23 -21.97 2.88
N PRO A 252 -25.48 -21.80 2.43
CA PRO A 252 -25.89 -22.24 1.10
C PRO A 252 -25.23 -21.40 0.01
N PHE A 253 -25.13 -21.98 -1.18
CA PHE A 253 -24.59 -21.31 -2.35
C PHE A 253 -25.40 -21.63 -3.59
N THR A 254 -25.31 -20.75 -4.58
CA THR A 254 -25.98 -20.90 -5.87
C THR A 254 -24.94 -21.14 -6.96
N ARG A 255 -25.31 -21.89 -7.99
CA ARG A 255 -24.47 -22.17 -9.15
C ARG A 255 -25.09 -21.55 -10.39
N GLN A 256 -24.29 -20.76 -11.12
CA GLN A 256 -24.63 -20.18 -12.41
C GLN A 256 -23.64 -20.68 -13.45
N VAL A 257 -24.11 -20.93 -14.67
CA VAL A 257 -23.26 -21.39 -15.77
C VAL A 257 -23.60 -20.64 -17.05
N ASP A 258 -22.58 -20.45 -17.87
CA ASP A 258 -22.72 -20.06 -19.26
C ASP A 258 -21.84 -20.98 -20.13
N GLU A 259 -21.63 -20.63 -21.40
CA GLU A 259 -20.87 -21.44 -22.35
C GLU A 259 -19.38 -21.58 -21.96
N VAL A 260 -18.81 -20.58 -21.30
CA VAL A 260 -17.37 -20.47 -21.04
C VAL A 260 -17.03 -20.37 -19.55
N SER A 261 -18.02 -20.52 -18.67
CA SER A 261 -17.83 -20.42 -17.23
C SER A 261 -18.85 -21.18 -16.38
N GLN A 262 -18.44 -21.48 -15.16
CA GLN A 262 -19.31 -21.80 -14.05
C GLN A 262 -18.92 -20.98 -12.82
N VAL A 263 -19.91 -20.41 -12.14
CA VAL A 263 -19.71 -19.53 -10.99
C VAL A 263 -20.58 -19.98 -9.83
N TYR A 264 -19.96 -20.23 -8.68
CA TYR A 264 -20.66 -20.45 -7.42
C TYR A 264 -20.66 -19.15 -6.62
N THR A 265 -21.83 -18.74 -6.11
CA THR A 265 -21.99 -17.54 -5.30
C THR A 265 -22.52 -17.90 -3.92
N VAL A 266 -21.80 -17.48 -2.89
CA VAL A 266 -22.17 -17.58 -1.48
C VAL A 266 -22.55 -16.18 -0.98
N ASP A 267 -23.68 -16.05 -0.29
CA ASP A 267 -24.05 -14.81 0.42
C ASP A 267 -23.69 -14.97 1.91
N LEU A 268 -22.69 -14.21 2.37
CA LEU A 268 -22.27 -14.19 3.77
C LEU A 268 -23.25 -13.39 4.66
N GLY A 269 -24.10 -12.56 4.06
CA GLY A 269 -25.00 -11.65 4.74
C GLY A 269 -24.33 -10.35 5.21
N GLU A 270 -25.12 -9.29 5.31
CA GLU A 270 -24.62 -7.95 5.67
C GLU A 270 -24.10 -7.88 7.11
N GLN A 271 -24.66 -8.68 8.01
CA GLN A 271 -24.27 -8.68 9.43
C GLN A 271 -22.81 -9.11 9.61
N VAL A 272 -22.34 -10.09 8.83
CA VAL A 272 -20.94 -10.56 8.89
C VAL A 272 -19.97 -9.45 8.50
N ILE A 273 -20.36 -8.57 7.57
CA ILE A 273 -19.54 -7.43 7.13
C ILE A 273 -19.57 -6.30 8.15
N GLN A 274 -20.76 -5.95 8.63
CA GLN A 274 -20.96 -4.85 9.59
C GLN A 274 -20.30 -5.08 10.94
N GLN A 275 -20.10 -6.35 11.33
CA GLN A 275 -19.40 -6.69 12.57
C GLN A 275 -17.91 -6.35 12.52
N GLU A 276 -17.29 -6.30 11.32
CA GLU A 276 -15.85 -6.09 11.13
C GLU A 276 -14.96 -7.04 11.97
N GLN A 277 -15.48 -8.23 12.27
CA GLN A 277 -14.80 -9.24 13.07
C GLN A 277 -14.15 -10.30 12.19
N ALA A 278 -13.07 -10.88 12.70
CA ALA A 278 -12.46 -12.04 12.06
C ALA A 278 -13.38 -13.25 12.19
N VAL A 279 -13.55 -13.98 11.09
CA VAL A 279 -14.29 -15.24 11.01
C VAL A 279 -13.44 -16.30 10.34
N VAL A 280 -13.72 -17.56 10.65
CA VAL A 280 -13.13 -18.71 9.97
C VAL A 280 -14.02 -19.09 8.81
N ILE A 281 -13.50 -18.96 7.59
CA ILE A 281 -14.14 -19.49 6.38
C ILE A 281 -13.54 -20.85 6.08
N SER A 282 -14.39 -21.86 5.87
CA SER A 282 -13.95 -23.13 5.28
C SER A 282 -14.81 -23.48 4.08
N PHE A 283 -14.18 -23.91 2.99
CA PHE A 283 -14.88 -24.39 1.81
C PHE A 283 -14.19 -25.62 1.24
N SER A 284 -14.97 -26.54 0.68
CA SER A 284 -14.43 -27.70 -0.03
C SER A 284 -14.96 -27.73 -1.45
N PHE A 285 -14.10 -28.11 -2.38
CA PHE A 285 -14.47 -28.33 -3.76
C PHE A 285 -13.82 -29.58 -4.30
N ARG A 286 -14.43 -30.09 -5.37
CA ARG A 286 -13.89 -31.17 -6.18
C ARG A 286 -13.62 -30.65 -7.58
N THR A 287 -12.48 -31.02 -8.15
CA THR A 287 -12.11 -30.69 -9.52
C THR A 287 -11.47 -31.89 -10.18
N ARG A 288 -11.61 -32.01 -11.51
CA ARG A 288 -10.93 -33.06 -12.28
C ARG A 288 -9.58 -32.58 -12.77
N THR A 289 -8.57 -33.42 -12.69
CA THR A 289 -7.30 -33.20 -13.39
C THR A 289 -6.98 -34.37 -14.31
N LEU A 290 -6.27 -34.13 -15.42
CA LEU A 290 -5.88 -35.19 -16.34
C LEU A 290 -4.88 -36.10 -15.64
N ARG A 291 -5.10 -37.42 -15.69
CA ARG A 291 -4.18 -38.40 -15.11
C ARG A 291 -2.78 -38.31 -15.75
N SER A 292 -2.75 -38.14 -17.07
CA SER A 292 -1.54 -37.92 -17.87
C SER A 292 -1.03 -36.48 -17.85
N GLY A 293 -1.62 -35.62 -17.01
CA GLY A 293 -1.18 -34.23 -16.89
C GLY A 293 0.08 -34.09 -16.02
N HIS A 294 0.32 -35.05 -15.11
CA HIS A 294 1.47 -35.09 -14.18
C HIS A 294 1.62 -33.86 -13.29
N VAL A 295 0.64 -32.95 -13.26
CA VAL A 295 0.75 -31.67 -12.57
C VAL A 295 -0.59 -31.15 -12.06
N VAL A 296 -0.57 -30.55 -10.87
CA VAL A 296 -1.65 -29.69 -10.38
C VAL A 296 -1.10 -28.52 -9.58
N HIS A 297 -1.74 -27.36 -9.77
CA HIS A 297 -1.34 -26.10 -9.17
C HIS A 297 -2.26 -25.79 -7.99
N LEU A 298 -1.66 -25.34 -6.89
CA LEU A 298 -2.35 -24.68 -5.80
C LEU A 298 -1.85 -23.24 -5.72
N ASP A 299 -2.65 -22.32 -6.25
CA ASP A 299 -2.30 -20.90 -6.27
C ASP A 299 -2.83 -20.17 -5.05
N ILE A 300 -2.06 -19.19 -4.61
CA ILE A 300 -2.48 -18.21 -3.61
C ILE A 300 -3.18 -17.05 -4.35
N ASP A 301 -4.46 -16.83 -4.06
CA ASP A 301 -5.27 -15.78 -4.69
C ASP A 301 -5.36 -14.50 -3.85
N ARG A 302 -5.14 -14.62 -2.53
CA ARG A 302 -5.11 -13.54 -1.53
C ARG A 302 -3.80 -13.54 -0.74
N PRO A 303 -3.32 -12.36 -0.26
CA PRO A 303 -2.23 -12.33 0.71
C PRO A 303 -2.56 -13.23 1.90
N THR A 304 -1.74 -14.27 2.08
CA THR A 304 -2.00 -15.36 3.02
C THR A 304 -0.83 -15.51 3.96
N ARG A 305 -1.09 -15.51 5.27
CA ARG A 305 -0.09 -15.72 6.32
C ARG A 305 -0.29 -17.07 6.99
N GLY A 306 0.80 -17.82 7.18
CA GLY A 306 0.74 -19.08 7.92
C GLY A 306 0.01 -20.18 7.16
N LEU A 307 0.54 -20.57 6.01
CA LEU A 307 -0.01 -21.63 5.17
C LEU A 307 0.46 -23.01 5.64
N ASP A 308 -0.48 -23.93 5.84
CA ASP A 308 -0.27 -25.35 6.11
C ASP A 308 -1.03 -26.19 5.07
N VAL A 309 -0.31 -26.99 4.28
CA VAL A 309 -0.89 -27.82 3.23
C VAL A 309 -0.56 -29.27 3.46
N GLU A 310 -1.59 -30.11 3.46
CA GLU A 310 -1.48 -31.55 3.47
C GLU A 310 -2.13 -32.10 2.20
N LEU A 311 -1.34 -32.75 1.34
CA LEU A 311 -1.84 -33.47 0.16
C LEU A 311 -1.70 -34.97 0.36
N ARG A 312 -2.82 -35.68 0.27
CA ARG A 312 -2.88 -37.15 0.28
C ARG A 312 -3.12 -37.67 -1.13
N TYR A 313 -2.56 -38.82 -1.46
CA TYR A 313 -2.81 -39.48 -2.74
C TYR A 313 -3.01 -40.99 -2.58
N ASP A 314 -3.49 -41.65 -3.63
CA ASP A 314 -3.61 -43.10 -3.67
C ASP A 314 -2.34 -43.71 -4.30
N PRO A 315 -1.51 -44.45 -3.52
CA PRO A 315 -0.26 -45.01 -4.03
C PRO A 315 -0.48 -46.13 -5.06
N GLU A 316 -1.68 -46.69 -5.17
CA GLU A 316 -2.02 -47.66 -6.23
C GLU A 316 -2.23 -46.97 -7.58
N GLN A 317 -2.51 -45.66 -7.58
CA GLN A 317 -2.86 -44.88 -8.78
C GLN A 317 -1.82 -43.84 -9.16
N VAL A 318 -1.01 -43.42 -8.18
CA VAL A 318 0.05 -42.42 -8.31
C VAL A 318 1.35 -43.05 -7.82
N GLY A 319 2.38 -43.05 -8.68
CA GLY A 319 3.68 -43.65 -8.39
C GLY A 319 4.47 -42.84 -7.37
N GLN A 320 5.11 -41.75 -7.81
CA GLN A 320 5.73 -40.77 -6.90
C GLN A 320 5.06 -39.39 -7.04
N MET A 321 5.13 -38.59 -5.98
CA MET A 321 4.64 -37.22 -5.95
C MET A 321 5.73 -36.31 -5.36
N ARG A 322 5.96 -35.15 -5.97
CA ARG A 322 6.85 -34.10 -5.46
C ARG A 322 6.14 -32.76 -5.41
N ILE A 323 6.62 -31.86 -4.55
CA ILE A 323 6.16 -30.47 -4.47
C ILE A 323 7.30 -29.56 -4.93
N LEU A 324 6.97 -28.61 -5.79
CA LEU A 324 7.78 -27.44 -6.08
C LEU A 324 7.06 -26.23 -5.50
N ASP A 325 7.67 -25.51 -4.57
CA ASP A 325 7.13 -24.24 -4.09
C ASP A 325 7.73 -23.08 -4.88
N PHE A 326 6.89 -22.08 -5.18
CA PHE A 326 7.33 -20.82 -5.79
C PHE A 326 7.01 -19.66 -4.85
N ALA A 327 7.24 -19.90 -3.55
CA ALA A 327 7.10 -18.89 -2.51
C ALA A 327 8.07 -17.74 -2.78
N SER A 328 7.54 -16.51 -2.75
CA SER A 328 8.25 -15.31 -3.21
C SER A 328 9.41 -14.85 -2.31
N ILE A 329 9.73 -15.53 -1.19
CA ILE A 329 10.67 -14.99 -0.18
C ILE A 329 11.39 -16.10 0.63
N GLY A 330 12.73 -16.09 0.62
CA GLY A 330 13.59 -16.68 1.67
C GLY A 330 13.89 -18.19 1.55
N GLU A 331 14.08 -18.86 2.69
CA GLU A 331 14.44 -20.30 2.81
C GLU A 331 13.36 -21.28 2.30
N GLY A 332 12.31 -20.79 1.63
CA GLY A 332 11.16 -21.60 1.20
C GLY A 332 10.30 -22.08 2.37
N GLY A 333 9.24 -22.82 2.07
CA GLY A 333 8.48 -23.51 3.10
C GLY A 333 9.18 -24.77 3.59
N ARG A 334 8.83 -25.22 4.79
CA ARG A 334 9.30 -26.50 5.32
C ARG A 334 8.50 -27.62 4.65
N LEU A 335 9.15 -28.33 3.73
CA LEU A 335 8.62 -29.56 3.15
C LEU A 335 8.90 -30.73 4.10
N THR A 336 7.84 -31.47 4.44
CA THR A 336 7.96 -32.75 5.15
C THR A 336 7.25 -33.80 4.32
N GLN A 337 8.05 -34.64 3.66
CA GLN A 337 7.53 -35.89 3.11
C GLN A 337 7.40 -36.88 4.25
N VAL A 338 6.19 -37.42 4.46
CA VAL A 338 5.97 -38.44 5.50
C VAL A 338 6.54 -39.75 4.96
N PRO A 339 7.56 -40.36 5.61
CA PRO A 339 8.12 -41.63 5.14
C PRO A 339 7.01 -42.70 5.06
N ASP A 340 7.01 -43.47 3.98
CA ASP A 340 6.09 -44.60 3.74
C ASP A 340 4.60 -44.27 3.82
N ALA A 341 4.22 -42.99 3.73
CA ALA A 341 2.83 -42.56 3.62
C ALA A 341 2.63 -41.79 2.32
N PRO A 342 1.48 -41.98 1.63
CA PRO A 342 1.15 -41.24 0.42
C PRO A 342 0.64 -39.84 0.79
N THR A 343 1.47 -39.08 1.49
CA THR A 343 1.13 -37.79 2.08
C THR A 343 2.32 -36.85 2.05
N LEU A 344 2.09 -35.64 1.53
CA LEU A 344 3.06 -34.56 1.50
C LEU A 344 2.55 -33.40 2.36
N ARG A 345 3.44 -32.83 3.17
CA ARG A 345 3.14 -31.67 4.00
C ARG A 345 4.05 -30.50 3.64
N TYR A 346 3.45 -29.33 3.51
CA TYR A 346 4.14 -28.08 3.25
C TYR A 346 3.68 -27.04 4.26
N ARG A 347 4.63 -26.37 4.93
CA ARG A 347 4.31 -25.30 5.88
C ARG A 347 5.13 -24.05 5.63
N TYR A 348 4.46 -22.91 5.57
CA TYR A 348 5.08 -21.60 5.44
C TYR A 348 4.47 -20.61 6.44
N ASP A 349 5.26 -20.19 7.44
CA ASP A 349 4.77 -19.30 8.52
C ASP A 349 4.69 -17.82 8.09
N GLY A 350 5.31 -17.44 6.97
CA GLY A 350 5.40 -16.06 6.47
C GLY A 350 4.18 -15.60 5.67
N TRP A 351 4.35 -14.48 4.94
CA TRP A 351 3.36 -13.98 3.98
C TRP A 351 3.62 -14.50 2.57
N LEU A 352 2.62 -15.14 1.99
CA LEU A 352 2.55 -15.44 0.56
C LEU A 352 1.64 -14.44 -0.12
N PHE A 353 2.07 -13.92 -1.26
CA PHE A 353 1.30 -12.96 -2.03
C PHE A 353 0.67 -13.64 -3.25
N PRO A 354 -0.37 -13.02 -3.85
CA PRO A 354 -0.91 -13.51 -5.11
C PRO A 354 0.18 -13.75 -6.15
N ARG A 355 0.07 -14.86 -6.90
CA ARG A 355 1.09 -15.44 -7.81
C ARG A 355 2.17 -16.29 -7.13
N ALA A 356 2.15 -16.42 -5.81
CA ALA A 356 2.83 -17.53 -5.12
C ALA A 356 1.92 -18.76 -5.07
N GLY A 357 2.49 -19.92 -4.75
CA GLY A 357 1.77 -21.18 -4.69
C GLY A 357 2.68 -22.39 -4.70
N MET A 358 2.08 -23.54 -4.96
CA MET A 358 2.77 -24.83 -5.04
C MET A 358 2.33 -25.60 -6.26
N VAL A 359 3.30 -26.25 -6.90
CA VAL A 359 3.07 -27.20 -7.98
C VAL A 359 3.30 -28.60 -7.44
N PHE A 360 2.28 -29.44 -7.52
CA PHE A 360 2.38 -30.85 -7.22
C PHE A 360 2.57 -31.60 -8.53
N VAL A 361 3.68 -32.34 -8.64
CA VAL A 361 4.00 -33.14 -9.82
C VAL A 361 4.00 -34.61 -9.46
N TRP A 362 3.52 -35.46 -10.37
CA TRP A 362 3.46 -36.89 -10.12
C TRP A 362 3.83 -37.76 -11.32
N THR A 363 4.16 -39.01 -11.00
CA THR A 363 4.39 -40.12 -11.92
C THR A 363 3.20 -41.07 -11.83
N LEU A 364 2.92 -41.81 -12.89
CA LEU A 364 2.07 -42.98 -12.79
C LEU A 364 2.89 -44.20 -12.33
N PRO A 365 2.26 -45.24 -11.77
CA PRO A 365 2.96 -46.46 -11.35
C PRO A 365 3.78 -47.11 -12.46
N ASP A 366 3.30 -47.04 -13.72
CA ASP A 366 3.98 -47.62 -14.88
C ASP A 366 5.16 -46.77 -15.40
N GLU A 367 5.39 -45.58 -14.83
CA GLU A 367 6.40 -44.60 -15.29
C GLU A 367 7.55 -44.42 -14.27
N GLN A 368 7.60 -45.28 -13.25
CA GLN A 368 8.41 -45.05 -12.07
C GLN A 368 9.93 -45.17 -12.32
N ASP A 369 10.33 -45.87 -13.38
CA ASP A 369 11.74 -46.07 -13.77
C ASP A 369 12.39 -44.81 -14.37
N ASP A 370 11.60 -43.87 -14.92
CA ASP A 370 12.12 -42.63 -15.57
C ASP A 370 12.50 -41.53 -14.55
N TRP A 371 12.16 -41.69 -13.26
CA TRP A 371 12.29 -40.64 -12.24
C TRP A 371 13.63 -40.62 -11.48
N ALA A 372 14.46 -41.65 -11.66
CA ALA A 372 15.74 -41.77 -10.98
C ALA A 372 16.87 -40.92 -11.59
N GLU A 373 16.71 -40.45 -12.84
CA GLU A 373 17.80 -39.81 -13.60
C GLU A 373 17.85 -38.27 -13.46
N VAL A 374 16.81 -37.63 -12.89
CA VAL A 374 16.71 -36.16 -12.76
C VAL A 374 16.49 -35.72 -11.31
N ALA A 375 17.39 -36.10 -10.41
CA ALA A 375 17.47 -35.52 -9.08
C ALA A 375 18.59 -34.46 -9.04
N PRO A 376 18.28 -33.15 -8.93
CA PRO A 376 19.27 -32.24 -8.38
C PRO A 376 19.41 -32.55 -6.89
N ASP A 377 20.63 -32.90 -6.47
CA ASP A 377 21.01 -33.10 -5.07
C ASP A 377 20.67 -31.83 -4.24
N THR A 378 19.48 -31.79 -3.62
CA THR A 378 19.08 -30.70 -2.72
C THR A 378 19.78 -30.75 -1.35
N ASN A 379 20.65 -31.75 -1.12
CA ASN A 379 21.47 -31.87 0.08
C ASN A 379 22.97 -31.59 -0.14
N ALA A 380 23.40 -31.22 -1.35
CA ALA A 380 24.80 -30.85 -1.58
C ALA A 380 25.05 -29.40 -1.14
N ARG A 381 25.77 -29.22 -0.02
CA ARG A 381 26.47 -27.95 0.25
C ARG A 381 27.33 -27.61 -0.97
N PRO A 382 27.30 -26.37 -1.49
CA PRO A 382 28.19 -26.02 -2.60
C PRO A 382 29.64 -26.18 -2.12
N PRO A 383 30.50 -26.92 -2.86
CA PRO A 383 31.91 -26.93 -2.57
C PRO A 383 32.45 -25.51 -2.75
N ARG A 384 33.18 -25.02 -1.75
CA ARG A 384 33.93 -23.77 -1.84
C ARG A 384 34.84 -23.86 -3.06
N SER A 385 34.60 -22.99 -4.04
CA SER A 385 35.43 -22.88 -5.24
C SER A 385 36.83 -22.42 -4.88
N ALA A 386 37.82 -23.24 -5.20
CA ALA A 386 39.17 -22.76 -5.50
C ALA A 386 39.69 -23.57 -6.70
N GLY A 387 39.77 -22.89 -7.85
CA GLY A 387 40.57 -23.30 -9.00
C GLY A 387 39.98 -24.37 -9.91
N SER A 388 39.53 -23.97 -11.09
CA SER A 388 40.10 -24.42 -12.38
C SER A 388 39.09 -24.16 -13.49
N SER A 389 39.45 -23.22 -14.37
CA SER A 389 38.88 -23.11 -15.71
C SER A 389 39.23 -24.38 -16.48
N GLU A 390 38.22 -25.11 -16.96
CA GLU A 390 38.21 -25.86 -18.22
C GLU A 390 37.00 -26.79 -18.23
N ASN A 391 35.99 -26.38 -19.00
CA ASN A 391 34.95 -27.17 -19.69
C ASN A 391 33.68 -26.33 -19.84
N ALA A 392 33.84 -25.21 -20.56
CA ALA A 392 32.73 -24.66 -21.31
C ALA A 392 32.51 -25.54 -22.55
N VAL A 393 31.23 -25.69 -22.93
CA VAL A 393 30.69 -26.09 -24.25
C VAL A 393 29.83 -27.38 -24.20
N LYS A 394 28.54 -27.20 -23.89
CA LYS A 394 27.41 -27.39 -24.82
C LYS A 394 26.08 -27.17 -24.07
N ALA A 395 25.64 -25.92 -24.03
CA ALA A 395 24.23 -25.61 -23.80
C ALA A 395 23.59 -25.35 -25.16
N VAL A 396 22.56 -26.11 -25.50
CA VAL A 396 21.65 -25.82 -26.61
C VAL A 396 20.89 -24.54 -26.23
N PRO A 397 20.81 -23.51 -27.09
CA PRO A 397 20.11 -22.29 -26.73
C PRO A 397 18.60 -22.56 -26.68
N ALA A 398 17.98 -22.31 -25.52
CA ALA A 398 16.53 -22.29 -25.37
C ALA A 398 15.95 -21.21 -26.27
N THR A 399 15.04 -21.59 -27.15
CA THR A 399 14.30 -20.65 -28.00
C THR A 399 13.28 -19.88 -27.17
N GLU A 400 12.99 -18.65 -27.59
CA GLU A 400 12.11 -17.65 -26.96
C GLU A 400 10.65 -18.12 -26.67
N ASP A 401 10.31 -19.34 -27.12
CA ASP A 401 9.03 -20.00 -26.89
C ASP A 401 8.97 -20.73 -25.52
N ASP A 402 10.11 -21.27 -25.04
CA ASP A 402 10.19 -21.95 -23.73
C ASP A 402 10.02 -20.94 -22.58
N ALA A 403 10.51 -19.71 -22.77
CA ALA A 403 10.31 -18.61 -21.83
C ALA A 403 8.85 -18.12 -21.77
N ARG A 404 8.04 -18.38 -22.81
CA ARG A 404 6.61 -18.10 -22.82
C ARG A 404 5.78 -19.21 -22.15
N GLN A 405 6.22 -20.47 -22.20
CA GLN A 405 5.55 -21.58 -21.53
C GLN A 405 5.60 -21.49 -19.99
N ALA A 406 6.70 -20.95 -19.43
CA ALA A 406 6.85 -20.80 -17.98
C ALA A 406 5.97 -19.71 -17.34
N ARG A 407 5.38 -18.80 -18.14
CA ARG A 407 4.51 -17.71 -17.66
C ARG A 407 3.01 -18.03 -17.73
N ALA A 408 2.65 -19.23 -18.20
CA ALA A 408 1.28 -19.60 -18.56
C ALA A 408 0.71 -20.77 -17.75
N ALA A 409 1.30 -21.10 -16.61
CA ALA A 409 0.83 -22.15 -15.72
C ALA A 409 0.38 -21.56 -14.38
#